data_AF-A0A428RXJ1-F1
#
_entry.id   AF-A0A428RXJ1-F1
#
_cell.length_a   1.000
_cell.length_b   1.000
_cell.length_c   1.000
_cell.angle_alpha   90.00
_cell.angle_beta   90.00
_cell.angle_gamma   90.00
#
_symmetry.space_group_name_H-M   'P 1'
#
loop_
_entity.id
_entity.type
_entity.pdbx_description
1 polymer ?
#
loop_
_entity_poly.entity_id
_entity_poly.type
_entity_poly.pdbx_seq_one_letter_code
_entity_poly.pdbx_strand_id
1 'polypeptide(L)'
;NENFKKKWSTLEKNGLNIHQTYDAEVYICIRRRGEKYEFKSTEKALPLSDKEKNESFPLPVLVTAADVADERTDLKFSTSGNDLELCVGSPSTGPEQSSPIGIEEI
;
A
#
# COMPACT_ATOMS: atom_id res chain seq x y z
N ASN A 1 -17.83 21.00 -29.82
CA ASN A 1 -17.58 20.77 -28.38
C ASN A 1 -16.19 21.29 -27.99
N GLU A 2 -15.99 22.60 -28.09
CA GLU A 2 -14.68 23.25 -27.90
C GLU A 2 -14.22 23.27 -26.44
N ASN A 3 -15.18 23.24 -25.49
CA ASN A 3 -14.88 23.30 -24.06
C ASN A 3 -14.00 22.13 -23.59
N PHE A 4 -14.27 20.91 -24.05
CA PHE A 4 -13.43 19.75 -23.71
C PHE A 4 -12.00 19.91 -24.24
N LYS A 5 -11.82 20.31 -25.51
CA LYS A 5 -10.49 20.48 -26.10
C LYS A 5 -9.69 21.57 -25.36
N LYS A 6 -10.34 22.66 -24.94
CA LYS A 6 -9.72 23.71 -24.13
C LYS A 6 -9.28 23.19 -22.76
N LYS A 7 -10.12 22.40 -22.08
CA LYS A 7 -9.78 21.78 -20.79
C LYS A 7 -8.67 20.73 -20.93
N TRP A 8 -8.72 19.92 -21.99
CA TRP A 8 -7.66 18.98 -22.33
C TRP A 8 -6.32 19.68 -22.52
N SER A 9 -6.26 20.72 -23.35
CA SER A 9 -5.01 21.50 -23.56
C SER A 9 -4.50 22.17 -22.28
N THR A 10 -5.41 22.59 -21.39
CA THR A 10 -5.02 23.12 -20.07
C THR A 10 -4.38 22.02 -19.21
N LEU A 11 -4.94 20.80 -19.25
CA LEU A 11 -4.43 19.67 -18.49
C LEU A 11 -3.06 19.21 -18.99
N GLU A 12 -2.83 19.20 -20.31
CA GLU A 12 -1.51 18.92 -20.91
C GLU A 12 -0.44 19.90 -20.40
N LYS A 13 -0.75 21.20 -20.42
CA LYS A 13 0.17 22.24 -19.91
C LYS A 13 0.49 22.05 -18.43
N ASN A 14 -0.51 21.71 -17.62
CA ASN A 14 -0.30 21.46 -16.20
C ASN A 14 0.56 20.22 -15.97
N GLY A 15 0.32 19.15 -16.73
CA GLY A 15 1.15 17.94 -16.68
C GLY A 15 2.60 18.22 -17.04
N LEU A 16 2.84 19.03 -18.07
CA LEU A 16 4.20 19.46 -18.45
C LEU A 16 4.86 20.32 -17.37
N ASN A 17 4.10 21.25 -16.76
CA ASN A 17 4.63 22.10 -15.69
C ASN A 17 5.07 21.30 -14.47
N ILE A 18 4.30 20.26 -14.10
CA ILE A 18 4.67 19.35 -13.00
C ILE A 18 5.99 18.66 -13.31
N HIS A 19 6.15 18.14 -14.53
CA HIS A 19 7.40 17.51 -14.95
C HIS A 19 8.59 18.48 -14.87
N GLN A 20 8.45 19.69 -15.41
CA GLN A 20 9.53 20.68 -15.43
C GLN A 20 9.89 21.23 -14.04
N THR A 21 8.90 21.36 -13.14
CA THR A 21 9.11 21.96 -11.81
C THR A 21 9.64 20.94 -10.80
N TYR A 22 9.18 19.69 -10.89
CA TYR A 22 9.43 18.67 -9.86
C TYR A 22 10.21 17.47 -10.36
N ASP A 23 10.68 17.48 -11.62
CA ASP A 23 11.34 16.34 -12.29
C ASP A 23 10.51 15.04 -12.22
N ALA A 24 9.18 15.19 -12.26
CA ALA A 24 8.26 14.06 -12.15
C ALA A 24 7.86 13.54 -13.53
N GLU A 25 7.72 12.22 -13.68
CA GLU A 25 7.10 11.64 -14.87
C GLU A 25 5.57 11.67 -14.75
N VAL A 26 4.90 12.23 -15.77
CA VAL A 26 3.46 12.44 -15.75
C VAL A 26 2.83 11.77 -16.98
N TYR A 27 1.92 10.84 -16.71
CA TYR A 27 1.06 10.20 -17.71
C TYR A 27 -0.40 10.54 -17.43
N ILE A 28 -1.13 11.03 -18.44
CA ILE A 28 -2.55 11.36 -18.36
C ILE A 28 -3.28 10.67 -19.50
N CYS A 29 -4.33 9.91 -19.18
CA CYS A 29 -5.17 9.23 -20.15
C CYS A 29 -6.65 9.53 -19.86
N ILE A 30 -7.37 10.02 -20.88
CA ILE A 30 -8.80 10.26 -20.82
C ILE A 30 -9.48 9.50 -21.95
N ARG A 31 -10.57 8.78 -21.63
CA ARG A 31 -11.46 8.17 -22.62
C ARG A 31 -12.78 8.92 -22.66
N ARG A 32 -13.21 9.33 -23.85
CA ARG A 32 -14.46 10.07 -24.04
C ARG A 32 -15.08 9.74 -25.39
N ARG A 33 -16.34 9.26 -25.38
CA ARG A 33 -17.11 8.95 -26.60
C ARG A 33 -16.35 8.03 -27.58
N GLY A 34 -15.65 7.02 -27.07
CA GLY A 34 -14.86 6.10 -27.87
C GLY A 34 -13.47 6.63 -28.29
N GLU A 35 -13.17 7.90 -28.06
CA GLU A 35 -11.85 8.47 -28.33
C GLU A 35 -10.95 8.42 -27.08
N LYS A 36 -9.66 8.23 -27.32
CA LYS A 36 -8.61 8.23 -26.29
C LYS A 36 -7.74 9.48 -26.48
N TYR A 37 -7.54 10.22 -25.40
CA TYR A 37 -6.69 11.39 -25.31
C TYR A 37 -5.54 11.07 -24.36
N GLU A 38 -4.31 11.24 -24.81
CA GLU A 38 -3.11 10.88 -24.05
C GLU A 38 -2.11 12.01 -24.02
N PHE A 39 -1.53 12.21 -22.84
CA PHE A 39 -0.40 13.09 -22.62
C PHE A 39 0.67 12.33 -21.85
N LYS A 40 1.91 12.53 -22.27
CA LYS A 40 3.12 12.00 -21.62
C LYS A 40 4.10 13.15 -21.47
N SER A 41 4.64 13.35 -20.28
CA SER A 41 5.70 14.35 -20.08
C SER A 41 7.01 13.95 -20.76
N THR A 42 7.33 12.65 -20.77
CA THR A 42 8.47 12.05 -21.45
C THR A 42 8.00 10.81 -22.23
N GLU A 43 8.76 10.30 -23.20
CA GLU A 43 8.40 9.04 -23.87
C GLU A 43 8.31 7.84 -22.91
N LYS A 44 9.06 7.93 -21.81
CA LYS A 44 9.12 6.92 -20.74
C LYS A 44 7.97 7.02 -19.75
N ALA A 45 7.30 8.17 -19.66
CA ALA A 45 6.12 8.37 -18.83
C ALA A 45 4.98 7.47 -19.34
N LEU A 46 4.92 6.28 -18.76
CA LEU A 46 3.95 5.25 -19.06
C LEU A 46 3.13 4.98 -17.79
N PRO A 47 1.90 4.46 -17.93
CA PRO A 47 1.23 3.89 -16.78
C PRO A 47 2.13 2.81 -16.18
N LEU A 48 2.23 2.80 -14.85
CA LEU A 48 3.00 1.80 -14.12
C LEU A 48 2.67 0.40 -14.65
N SER A 49 3.71 -0.40 -14.89
CA SER A 49 3.56 -1.82 -15.15
C SER A 49 2.87 -2.49 -13.95
N ASP A 50 2.26 -3.65 -14.16
CA ASP A 50 1.59 -4.35 -13.06
C ASP A 50 2.57 -4.73 -11.94
N LYS A 51 3.84 -4.98 -12.28
CA LYS A 51 4.92 -5.16 -11.31
C LYS A 51 5.12 -3.90 -10.45
N GLU A 52 5.30 -2.74 -11.07
CA GLU A 52 5.51 -1.47 -10.35
C GLU A 52 4.29 -1.07 -9.52
N LYS A 53 3.08 -1.35 -9.99
CA LYS A 53 1.86 -1.16 -9.21
C LYS A 53 1.87 -2.02 -7.94
N ASN A 54 2.23 -3.29 -8.05
CA ASN A 54 2.24 -4.21 -6.91
C ASN A 54 3.33 -3.85 -5.89
N GLU A 55 4.46 -3.29 -6.34
CA GLU A 55 5.52 -2.79 -5.46
C GLU A 55 5.14 -1.46 -4.80
N SER A 56 4.50 -0.54 -5.53
CA SER A 56 4.14 0.79 -5.04
C SER A 56 2.88 0.80 -4.18
N PHE A 57 1.93 -0.08 -4.49
CA PHE A 57 0.64 -0.21 -3.82
C PHE A 57 0.38 -1.69 -3.53
N PRO A 58 1.07 -2.27 -2.52
CA PRO A 58 0.82 -3.65 -2.15
C PRO A 58 -0.66 -3.83 -1.85
N LEU A 59 -1.23 -4.94 -2.34
CA LEU A 59 -2.62 -5.28 -2.07
C LEU A 59 -2.85 -5.26 -0.55
N PRO A 60 -4.04 -4.83 -0.08
CA PRO A 60 -4.40 -4.96 1.32
C PRO A 60 -4.17 -6.41 1.73
N VAL A 61 -3.50 -6.64 2.85
CA VAL A 61 -3.29 -8.00 3.36
C VAL A 61 -4.67 -8.60 3.63
N LEU A 62 -5.09 -9.54 2.77
CA LEU A 62 -6.41 -10.18 2.82
C LEU A 62 -6.58 -11.10 4.04
N VAL A 63 -5.48 -11.37 4.75
CA VAL A 63 -5.44 -12.20 5.94
C VAL A 63 -5.03 -11.32 7.10
N THR A 64 -6.02 -10.90 7.87
CA THR A 64 -5.78 -10.19 9.12
C THR A 64 -5.45 -11.19 10.23
N ALA A 65 -4.80 -10.73 11.31
CA ALA A 65 -4.54 -11.58 12.47
C ALA A 65 -5.82 -12.20 13.06
N ALA A 66 -6.98 -11.57 12.83
CA ALA A 66 -8.28 -12.10 13.21
C ALA A 66 -8.66 -13.33 12.36
N ASP A 67 -8.44 -13.29 11.05
CA ASP A 67 -8.72 -14.43 10.14
C ASP A 67 -7.82 -15.64 10.48
N VAL A 68 -6.55 -15.40 10.84
CA VAL A 68 -5.62 -16.45 11.29
C VAL A 68 -6.00 -17.01 12.67
N ALA A 69 -6.55 -16.17 13.54
CA ALA A 69 -7.03 -16.62 14.84
C ALA A 69 -8.30 -17.47 14.71
N ASP A 70 -9.18 -17.16 13.75
CA ASP A 70 -10.42 -17.90 13.49
C ASP A 70 -10.12 -19.31 12.97
N GLU A 71 -9.20 -19.47 12.01
CA GLU A 71 -8.78 -20.80 11.54
C GLU A 71 -8.12 -21.67 12.63
N ARG A 72 -7.52 -21.05 13.65
CA ARG A 72 -6.98 -21.76 14.81
C ARG A 72 -8.07 -22.22 15.80
N THR A 73 -9.28 -21.68 15.73
CA THR A 73 -10.40 -22.11 16.57
C THR A 73 -11.16 -23.29 15.96
N ASP A 74 -11.15 -23.45 14.64
CA ASP A 74 -11.74 -24.62 13.96
C ASP A 74 -10.88 -25.90 14.08
N LEU A 75 -9.60 -25.77 14.43
CA LEU A 75 -8.73 -26.92 14.72
C LEU A 75 -8.71 -27.29 16.21
N LYS A 76 -9.89 -27.53 16.81
CA LYS A 76 -9.94 -28.15 18.14
C LYS A 76 -11.24 -28.92 18.43
N PHE A 77 -11.43 -30.05 17.77
CA PHE A 77 -11.76 -31.28 18.51
C PHE A 77 -11.47 -32.55 17.69
N SER A 78 -10.32 -33.17 17.95
CA SER A 78 -10.26 -34.63 17.94
C SER A 78 -9.17 -35.06 18.91
N THR A 79 -9.54 -35.09 20.19
CA THR A 79 -8.76 -35.73 21.24
C THR A 79 -8.84 -37.23 21.05
N SER A 80 -7.74 -37.87 20.68
CA SER A 80 -7.46 -39.24 21.12
C SER A 80 -6.01 -39.30 21.58
N GLY A 81 -5.84 -39.56 22.87
CA GLY A 81 -4.59 -39.42 23.62
C GLY A 81 -3.46 -40.35 23.16
N ASN A 82 -2.23 -40.00 23.57
CA ASN A 82 -1.50 -40.69 24.64
C ASN A 82 -0.25 -39.88 25.02
N ASP A 83 0.14 -40.00 26.29
CA ASP A 83 1.17 -39.26 27.03
C ASP A 83 2.58 -39.22 26.40
N LEU A 84 3.31 -38.10 26.62
CA LEU A 84 4.71 -38.18 27.08
C LEU A 84 5.19 -36.87 27.75
N GLU A 85 5.49 -37.03 29.05
CA GLU A 85 6.42 -36.32 29.95
C GLU A 85 6.53 -34.78 30.02
N LEU A 86 6.23 -34.32 31.23
CA LEU A 86 6.64 -33.06 31.85
C LEU A 86 8.16 -33.01 32.08
N CYS A 87 8.79 -31.87 31.75
CA CYS A 87 9.96 -31.39 32.47
C CYS A 87 9.80 -29.91 32.82
N VAL A 88 9.93 -29.66 34.12
CA VAL A 88 9.65 -28.43 34.89
C VAL A 88 10.86 -27.49 34.83
N GLY A 89 10.64 -26.16 34.82
CA GLY A 89 11.76 -25.21 34.90
C GLY A 89 11.45 -23.70 34.97
N SER A 90 10.35 -23.29 35.63
CA SER A 90 10.04 -22.04 36.38
C SER A 90 10.61 -20.63 35.96
N PRO A 91 10.38 -19.51 36.68
CA PRO A 91 9.73 -18.31 36.10
C PRO A 91 10.58 -17.02 36.18
N SER A 92 10.00 -15.91 35.68
CA SER A 92 10.34 -14.50 35.99
C SER A 92 11.33 -13.78 35.09
N THR A 93 10.84 -12.74 34.41
CA THR A 93 11.28 -11.36 34.64
C THR A 93 10.15 -10.43 34.17
N GLY A 94 9.66 -9.59 35.08
CA GLY A 94 8.51 -8.71 34.87
C GLY A 94 8.80 -7.54 33.93
N PRO A 95 7.78 -6.87 33.40
CA PRO A 95 7.97 -5.61 32.69
C PRO A 95 8.16 -4.49 33.72
N GLU A 96 9.35 -3.91 33.81
CA GLU A 96 9.48 -2.57 34.39
C GLU A 96 8.75 -1.57 33.49
N GLN A 97 7.75 -0.91 34.07
CA GLN A 97 7.21 0.33 33.57
C GLN A 97 8.19 1.46 33.89
N SER A 98 8.49 2.30 32.90
CA SER A 98 8.83 3.70 33.15
C SER A 98 8.38 4.55 31.96
N SER A 99 7.41 5.44 32.21
CA SER A 99 7.00 6.53 31.31
C SER A 99 7.95 7.76 31.47
N PRO A 100 7.62 8.96 30.97
CA PRO A 100 8.16 9.59 29.75
C PRO A 100 8.99 10.88 30.03
N ILE A 101 9.28 11.64 28.95
CA ILE A 101 9.65 13.07 28.88
C ILE A 101 11.13 13.41 28.60
N GLY A 102 11.32 14.30 27.61
CA GLY A 102 12.54 15.05 27.36
C GLY A 102 12.53 15.75 26.01
N ILE A 103 11.75 16.83 25.88
CA ILE A 103 11.94 17.84 24.84
C ILE A 103 13.19 18.63 25.26
N GLU A 104 14.19 18.76 24.37
CA GLU A 104 15.10 19.90 24.40
C GLU A 104 15.34 20.43 22.99
N GLU A 105 15.16 21.74 22.93
CA GLU A 105 15.29 22.71 21.86
C GLU A 105 16.75 23.18 21.83
N ILE A 106 17.41 23.19 20.65
CA ILE A 106 18.21 24.33 20.11
C ILE A 106 18.21 24.23 18.58
#